data_AF-T0ZFC0-F1
#
_entry.id   AF-T0ZFC0-F1
#
_cell.length_a   1.000
_cell.length_b   1.000
_cell.length_c   1.000
_cell.angle_alpha   90.00
_cell.angle_beta   90.00
_cell.angle_gamma   90.00
#
_symmetry.space_group_name_H-M   'P 1'
#
loop_
_entity.id
_entity.type
_entity.pdbx_description
1 polymer ?
#
loop_
_entity_poly.entity_id
_entity_poly.type
_entity_poly.pdbx_seq_one_letter_code
_entity_poly.pdbx_strand_id
1 'polypeptide(L)'
;MTAVGFDPYRGFLHQPKYGHPALSLDLMEEFRPLIVDSIVIGLINNNEVAENDFIQRGNSVSIKDNARKTVIRAYERKMDTLVTHPFFGYSISYRRNLEVQARLLGRTILGELTEYPMFYTR
;
A
#
# COMPACT_ATOMS: atom_id res chain seq x y z
N MET A 1 -3.09 8.38 -7.22
CA MET A 1 -3.92 9.53 -6.82
C MET A 1 -4.07 10.55 -7.93
N THR A 2 -3.01 11.27 -8.29
CA THR A 2 -3.06 12.28 -9.37
C THR A 2 -3.47 11.69 -10.71
N ALA A 3 -3.04 10.45 -10.99
CA ALA A 3 -3.41 9.72 -12.22
C ALA A 3 -4.93 9.44 -12.37
N VAL A 4 -5.71 9.56 -11.29
CA VAL A 4 -7.18 9.39 -11.32
C VAL A 4 -7.93 10.70 -11.04
N GLY A 5 -7.22 11.84 -10.99
CA GLY A 5 -7.82 13.17 -10.82
C GLY A 5 -8.05 13.60 -9.36
N PHE A 6 -7.55 12.85 -8.38
CA PHE A 6 -7.67 13.24 -6.97
C PHE A 6 -6.59 14.24 -6.52
N ASP A 7 -6.98 15.14 -5.62
CA ASP A 7 -6.07 15.87 -4.75
C ASP A 7 -5.61 14.96 -3.59
N PRO A 8 -4.33 14.54 -3.54
CA PRO A 8 -3.84 13.60 -2.53
C PRO A 8 -3.86 14.15 -1.10
N TYR A 9 -4.03 15.46 -0.90
CA TYR A 9 -4.01 16.09 0.42
C TYR A 9 -5.40 16.14 1.10
N ARG A 10 -6.48 15.82 0.38
CA ARG A 10 -7.85 15.83 0.91
C ARG A 10 -8.31 14.43 1.30
N GLY A 11 -7.86 13.99 2.49
CA GLY A 11 -8.30 12.73 3.10
C GLY A 11 -9.65 12.83 3.81
N PHE A 12 -10.24 11.68 4.08
CA PHE A 12 -11.46 11.46 4.87
C PHE A 12 -11.14 11.03 6.30
N LEU A 13 -10.15 10.16 6.51
CA LEU A 13 -9.80 9.62 7.83
C LEU A 13 -8.63 10.37 8.46
N HIS A 14 -7.52 10.48 7.73
CA HIS A 14 -6.35 11.21 8.20
C HIS A 14 -6.58 12.72 8.16
N GLN A 15 -6.35 13.39 9.30
CA GLN A 15 -6.46 14.84 9.39
C GLN A 15 -5.46 15.51 8.41
N PRO A 16 -5.91 16.43 7.54
CA PRO A 16 -5.02 17.17 6.66
C PRO A 16 -4.03 17.99 7.50
N LYS A 17 -2.74 17.66 7.37
CA LYS A 17 -1.63 18.47 7.88
C LYS A 17 -0.83 18.97 6.69
N TYR A 18 -0.22 20.14 6.81
CA TYR A 18 0.55 20.72 5.70
C TYR A 18 1.64 19.75 5.23
N GLY A 19 1.67 19.47 3.93
CA GLY A 19 2.61 18.52 3.32
C GLY A 19 2.27 17.03 3.51
N HIS A 20 1.13 16.69 4.13
CA HIS A 20 0.75 15.32 4.41
C HIS A 20 -0.31 14.80 3.41
N PRO A 21 0.00 13.82 2.54
CA PRO A 21 -0.93 13.32 1.52
C PRO A 21 -2.00 12.40 2.15
N ALA A 22 -2.92 13.01 2.92
CA ALA A 22 -3.90 12.31 3.75
C ALA A 22 -4.73 11.27 2.98
N LEU A 23 -5.20 11.58 1.77
CA LEU A 23 -6.00 10.64 0.98
C LEU A 23 -5.19 9.43 0.51
N SER A 24 -3.89 9.62 0.25
CA SER A 24 -3.02 8.51 -0.12
C SER A 24 -2.80 7.55 1.06
N LEU A 25 -2.80 8.07 2.29
CA LEU A 25 -2.70 7.28 3.51
C LEU A 25 -4.00 6.56 3.80
N ASP A 26 -5.15 7.23 3.64
CA ASP A 26 -6.46 6.59 3.78
C ASP A 26 -6.59 5.37 2.88
N LEU A 27 -6.26 5.52 1.59
CA LEU A 27 -6.31 4.39 0.64
C LEU A 27 -5.25 3.33 0.91
N MET A 28 -4.13 3.68 1.55
CA MET A 28 -3.09 2.72 1.90
C MET A 28 -3.56 1.77 3.01
N GLU A 29 -4.46 2.19 3.90
CA GLU A 29 -4.87 1.40 5.07
C GLU A 29 -5.41 0.00 4.69
N GLU A 30 -6.22 -0.10 3.63
CA GLU A 30 -6.74 -1.38 3.14
C GLU A 30 -5.65 -2.35 2.69
N PHE A 31 -4.52 -1.82 2.23
CA PHE A 31 -3.45 -2.60 1.64
C PHE A 31 -2.26 -2.81 2.56
N ARG A 32 -2.18 -2.07 3.68
CA ARG A 32 -1.05 -2.12 4.60
C ARG A 32 -0.77 -3.55 5.11
N PRO A 33 -1.75 -4.31 5.65
CA PRO A 33 -1.48 -5.68 6.07
C PRO A 33 -1.19 -6.62 4.89
N LEU A 34 -1.89 -6.42 3.77
CA LEU A 34 -1.84 -7.32 2.61
C LEU A 34 -0.55 -7.20 1.81
N ILE A 35 0.05 -6.01 1.78
CA ILE A 35 1.27 -5.69 1.05
C ILE A 35 2.41 -5.59 2.04
N VAL A 36 2.41 -4.53 2.88
CA VAL A 36 3.58 -4.13 3.68
C VAL A 36 3.89 -5.17 4.74
N ASP A 37 2.93 -5.50 5.60
CA ASP A 37 3.19 -6.41 6.72
C ASP A 37 3.54 -7.81 6.22
N SER A 38 2.85 -8.28 5.17
CA SER A 38 3.16 -9.57 4.53
C SER A 38 4.60 -9.64 3.98
N ILE A 39 5.10 -8.55 3.38
CA ILE A 39 6.48 -8.47 2.88
C ILE A 39 7.46 -8.51 4.05
N VAL A 40 7.23 -7.70 5.08
CA VAL A 40 8.12 -7.62 6.25
C VAL A 40 8.23 -8.96 6.95
N ILE A 41 7.09 -9.61 7.22
CA ILE A 41 7.04 -10.93 7.85
C ILE A 41 7.77 -11.95 6.97
N GLY A 42 7.54 -11.94 5.66
CA GLY A 42 8.22 -12.84 4.73
C GLY A 42 9.74 -12.67 4.72
N LEU A 43 10.22 -11.43 4.67
CA LEU A 43 11.66 -11.12 4.66
C LEU A 43 12.35 -11.58 5.95
N ILE A 44 11.70 -11.39 7.10
CA ILE A 44 12.23 -11.85 8.40
C ILE A 44 12.23 -13.37 8.47
N ASN A 45 11.11 -14.02 8.16
CA ASN A 45 10.97 -15.48 8.24
C ASN A 45 11.95 -16.22 7.31
N ASN A 46 12.26 -15.63 6.16
CA ASN A 46 13.21 -16.19 5.19
C ASN A 46 14.67 -15.80 5.46
N ASN A 47 14.95 -15.04 6.53
CA ASN A 47 16.25 -14.45 6.82
C ASN A 47 16.85 -13.64 5.65
N GLU A 48 16.00 -13.01 4.83
CA GLU A 48 16.41 -12.10 3.74
C GLU A 48 16.83 -10.72 4.29
N VAL A 49 16.34 -10.37 5.48
CA VAL A 49 16.75 -9.20 6.26
C VAL A 49 16.89 -9.63 7.72
N ALA A 50 18.05 -9.36 8.32
CA ALA A 50 18.36 -9.76 9.70
C ALA A 50 18.86 -8.58 10.55
N GLU A 51 19.11 -8.81 11.84
CA GLU A 51 19.55 -7.76 12.79
C GLU A 51 20.82 -7.02 12.31
N ASN A 52 21.75 -7.74 11.68
CA ASN A 52 22.99 -7.20 11.16
C ASN A 52 22.78 -6.26 9.94
N ASP A 53 21.59 -6.19 9.37
CA ASP A 53 21.24 -5.27 8.29
C ASP A 53 20.81 -3.88 8.78
N PHE A 54 20.77 -3.68 10.10
CA PHE A 54 20.40 -2.42 10.71
C PHE A 54 21.61 -1.70 11.31
N ILE A 55 21.51 -0.37 11.38
CA ILE A 55 22.45 0.51 12.05
C ILE A 55 21.66 1.29 13.08
N GLN A 56 21.97 1.07 14.36
CA GLN A 56 21.42 1.84 15.46
C GLN A 56 22.35 3.01 15.81
N ARG A 57 21.76 4.20 15.95
CA ARG A 57 22.43 5.43 16.41
C ARG A 57 21.56 6.09 17.47
N GLY A 58 21.93 5.95 18.74
CA GLY A 58 21.09 6.36 19.86
C GLY A 58 19.73 5.65 19.81
N ASN A 59 18.65 6.44 19.81
CA ASN A 59 17.27 5.95 19.75
C ASN A 59 16.75 5.75 18.31
N SER A 60 17.59 5.93 17.29
CA SER A 60 17.21 5.77 15.89
C SER A 60 17.79 4.49 15.29
N VAL A 61 16.99 3.78 14.49
CA VAL A 61 17.42 2.59 13.74
C VAL A 61 17.23 2.88 12.25
N SER A 62 18.25 2.57 11.45
CA SER A 62 18.24 2.73 9.99
C SER A 62 18.64 1.43 9.31
N ILE A 63 18.11 1.19 8.11
CA ILE A 63 18.42 0.00 7.32
C ILE A 63 19.63 0.26 6.40
N LYS A 64 20.54 -0.70 6.30
CA LYS A 64 21.69 -0.65 5.39
C LYS A 64 21.24 -0.68 3.93
N ASP A 65 22.07 -0.13 3.05
CA ASP A 65 21.77 -0.01 1.61
C ASP A 65 21.45 -1.34 0.94
N ASN A 66 22.16 -2.42 1.31
CA ASN A 66 21.93 -3.74 0.73
C ASN A 66 20.55 -4.29 1.11
N ALA A 67 20.19 -4.24 2.39
CA ALA A 67 18.88 -4.68 2.86
C ALA A 67 17.75 -3.77 2.36
N ARG A 68 17.97 -2.46 2.24
CA ARG A 68 17.01 -1.55 1.58
C ARG A 68 16.69 -2.00 0.16
N LYS A 69 17.71 -2.37 -0.63
CA LYS A 69 17.51 -2.91 -1.98
C LYS A 69 16.76 -4.24 -1.97
N THR A 70 16.94 -5.08 -0.95
CA THR A 70 16.18 -6.33 -0.77
C THR A 70 14.70 -6.04 -0.51
N VAL A 71 14.40 -5.13 0.42
CA VAL A 71 13.02 -4.70 0.73
C VAL A 71 12.33 -4.12 -0.51
N ILE A 72 13.00 -3.22 -1.24
CA ILE A 72 12.44 -2.64 -2.48
C ILE A 72 12.15 -3.73 -3.51
N ARG A 73 13.06 -4.68 -3.72
CA ARG A 73 12.84 -5.80 -4.64
C ARG A 73 11.66 -6.67 -4.22
N ALA A 74 11.48 -6.93 -2.93
CA ALA A 74 10.34 -7.68 -2.41
C ALA A 74 9.02 -6.94 -2.63
N TYR A 75 9.02 -5.62 -2.42
CA TYR A 75 7.88 -4.76 -2.72
C TYR A 75 7.48 -4.79 -4.19
N GLU A 76 8.44 -4.63 -5.11
CA GLU A 76 8.15 -4.68 -6.55
C GLU A 76 7.58 -6.04 -6.97
N ARG A 77 8.13 -7.15 -6.46
CA ARG A 77 7.57 -8.50 -6.71
C ARG A 77 6.13 -8.63 -6.20
N LYS A 78 5.86 -8.09 -5.00
CA LYS A 78 4.49 -8.08 -4.43
C LYS A 78 3.54 -7.25 -5.29
N MET A 79 4.00 -6.13 -5.85
CA MET A 79 3.19 -5.27 -6.71
C MET A 79 2.72 -5.97 -7.99
N ASP A 80 3.53 -6.87 -8.50
CA ASP A 80 3.23 -7.64 -9.71
C ASP A 80 2.43 -8.93 -9.42
N THR A 81 2.25 -9.30 -8.15
CA THR A 81 1.47 -10.49 -7.76
C THR A 81 0.00 -10.29 -8.11
N LEU A 82 -0.58 -11.26 -8.83
CA LEU A 82 -1.99 -11.29 -9.21
C LEU A 82 -2.87 -11.78 -8.06
N VAL A 83 -3.98 -11.08 -7.86
CA VAL A 83 -5.04 -11.43 -6.91
C VAL A 83 -6.40 -11.24 -7.57
N THR A 84 -7.37 -12.08 -7.20
CA THR A 84 -8.74 -11.94 -7.70
C THR A 84 -9.45 -10.79 -6.99
N HIS A 85 -9.91 -9.78 -7.75
CA HIS A 85 -10.58 -8.63 -7.17
C HIS A 85 -11.96 -9.06 -6.63
N PRO A 86 -12.29 -8.84 -5.35
CA PRO A 86 -13.50 -9.39 -4.72
C PRO A 86 -14.79 -8.88 -5.37
N PHE A 87 -14.81 -7.62 -5.81
CA PHE A 87 -15.97 -7.02 -6.47
C PHE A 87 -16.16 -7.42 -7.95
N PHE A 88 -15.07 -7.64 -8.71
CA PHE A 88 -15.17 -7.87 -10.17
C PHE A 88 -14.95 -9.33 -10.57
N GLY A 89 -14.35 -10.15 -9.71
CA GLY A 89 -14.12 -11.59 -9.95
C GLY A 89 -12.97 -11.94 -10.90
N TYR A 90 -12.31 -10.98 -11.55
CA TYR A 90 -11.13 -11.23 -12.39
C TYR A 90 -9.82 -10.99 -11.62
N SER A 91 -8.73 -11.59 -12.11
CA SER A 91 -7.40 -11.45 -11.52
C SER A 91 -6.67 -10.20 -12.04
N ILE A 92 -6.11 -9.41 -11.12
CA ILE A 92 -5.27 -8.23 -11.41
C ILE A 92 -4.14 -8.11 -10.39
N SER A 93 -3.06 -7.40 -10.77
CA SER A 93 -1.92 -7.17 -9.88
C SER A 93 -2.28 -6.25 -8.72
N TYR A 94 -1.56 -6.34 -7.59
CA TYR A 94 -1.74 -5.36 -6.50
C TYR A 94 -1.52 -3.92 -6.97
N ARG A 95 -0.56 -3.69 -7.87
CA ARG A 95 -0.35 -2.37 -8.49
C ARG A 95 -1.61 -1.85 -9.18
N ARG A 96 -2.30 -2.72 -9.93
CA ARG A 96 -3.56 -2.36 -10.59
C ARG A 96 -4.70 -2.19 -9.59
N ASN A 97 -4.74 -3.01 -8.52
CA ASN A 97 -5.74 -2.87 -7.45
C ASN A 97 -5.67 -1.50 -6.78
N LEU A 98 -4.48 -0.97 -6.50
CA LEU A 98 -4.32 0.37 -5.92
C LEU A 98 -4.98 1.46 -6.79
N GLU A 99 -4.82 1.37 -8.11
CA GLU A 99 -5.47 2.30 -9.03
C GLU A 99 -6.99 2.07 -9.09
N VAL A 100 -7.43 0.82 -9.14
CA VAL A 100 -8.84 0.45 -9.19
C VAL A 100 -9.58 0.94 -7.96
N GLN A 101 -9.01 0.79 -6.75
CA GLN A 101 -9.62 1.29 -5.52
C GLN A 101 -9.74 2.81 -5.50
N ALA A 102 -8.72 3.53 -5.98
CA ALA A 102 -8.85 4.98 -6.16
C ALA A 102 -9.98 5.33 -7.14
N ARG A 103 -10.16 4.59 -8.24
CA ARG A 103 -11.29 4.83 -9.17
C ARG A 103 -12.65 4.53 -8.54
N LEU A 104 -12.76 3.44 -7.78
CA LEU A 104 -13.97 3.06 -7.05
C LEU A 104 -14.37 4.13 -6.05
N LEU A 105 -13.41 4.66 -5.28
CA LEU A 105 -13.64 5.78 -4.38
C LEU A 105 -14.19 7.00 -5.12
N GLY A 106 -13.63 7.33 -6.28
CA GLY A 106 -14.11 8.44 -7.11
C GLY A 106 -15.57 8.25 -7.53
N ARG A 107 -15.93 7.05 -7.96
CA ARG A 107 -17.32 6.71 -8.33
C ARG A 107 -18.29 6.79 -7.15
N THR A 108 -17.86 6.37 -5.96
CA THR A 108 -18.67 6.52 -4.73
C THR A 108 -18.88 8.00 -4.39
N ILE A 109 -17.84 8.83 -4.44
CA ILE A 109 -17.94 10.27 -4.16
C ILE A 109 -18.87 10.99 -5.15
N LEU A 110 -18.85 10.58 -6.42
CA LEU A 110 -19.71 11.12 -7.47
C LEU A 110 -21.16 10.58 -7.40
N GLY A 111 -21.45 9.64 -6.50
CA GLY A 111 -22.77 9.02 -6.36
C GLY A 111 -23.11 7.99 -7.44
N GLU A 112 -22.13 7.55 -8.24
CA GLU A 112 -22.31 6.46 -9.21
C GLU A 112 -22.40 5.09 -8.52
N LEU A 113 -21.78 4.96 -7.35
CA LEU A 113 -21.88 3.78 -6.48
C LEU A 113 -22.51 4.19 -5.16
N THR A 114 -23.48 3.42 -4.68
CA THR A 114 -24.14 3.64 -3.39
C THR A 114 -23.17 3.50 -2.21
N GLU A 115 -22.23 2.56 -2.32
CA GLU A 115 -21.23 2.25 -1.29
C GLU A 115 -19.87 2.03 -1.93
N TYR A 116 -18.80 2.26 -1.16
CA TYR A 116 -17.44 1.99 -1.58
C TYR A 116 -17.10 0.50 -1.34
N PRO A 117 -16.80 -0.27 -2.40
CA PRO A 117 -16.51 -1.69 -2.27
C PRO A 117 -15.06 -1.92 -1.79
N MET A 118 -14.94 -2.32 -0.52
CA MET A 118 -13.65 -2.57 0.15
C MET A 118 -12.85 -3.68 -0.54
N PHE A 119 -11.52 -3.52 -0.58
CA PHE A 119 -10.62 -4.60 -0.97
C PHE A 119 -10.32 -5.53 0.21
N TYR A 120 -10.56 -6.82 0.02
CA TYR A 120 -10.16 -7.87 0.96
C TYR A 120 -9.74 -9.12 0.20
N THR A 121 -8.82 -9.88 0.78
CA THR A 121 -8.44 -11.22 0.32
C THR A 121 -8.95 -12.25 1.32
N ARG A 122 -9.27 -13.46 0.85
CA ARG A 122 -9.68 -14.58 1.70
C ARG A 122 -8.50 -15.13 2.51
#